data_AF-A0A924RJR0-F1
#
_entry.id   AF-A0A924RJR0-F1
#
_cell.length_a   1.000
_cell.length_b   1.000
_cell.length_c   1.000
_cell.angle_alpha   90.00
_cell.angle_beta   90.00
_cell.angle_gamma   90.00
#
_symmetry.space_group_name_H-M   'P 1'
#
loop_
_entity.id
_entity.type
_entity.pdbx_description
1 polymer ?
#
loop_
_entity_poly.entity_id
_entity_poly.type
_entity_poly.pdbx_seq_one_letter_code
_entity_poly.pdbx_strand_id
1 'polypeptide(L)'
;MRDQLVDGLTAISGVRVHRAFTDAPSSIGVVTFTVDGVAPGLVAAYLSAEHGIGVRDGMFCAPPLLARLGLPDGAVRASVGVGTSSPDVDRLVAAVNQLVAEGPGWTYGLVEGRWAPTPDPRPLPGWAGAVAGVAGSSPCLPTERAGVPVTR
;
A
#
# COMPACT_ATOMS: atom_id res chain seq x y z
N MET A 1 9.92 -0.24 -17.12
CA MET A 1 8.97 0.25 -16.09
C MET A 1 9.17 -0.43 -14.74
N ARG A 2 9.11 -1.76 -14.65
CA ARG A 2 9.31 -2.46 -13.37
C ARG A 2 10.67 -2.14 -12.71
N ASP A 3 11.75 -2.22 -13.48
CA ASP A 3 13.09 -2.01 -12.91
C ASP A 3 13.28 -0.55 -12.48
N GLN A 4 12.84 0.41 -13.30
CA GLN A 4 12.74 1.83 -12.90
C GLN A 4 11.99 2.02 -11.56
N LEU A 5 10.88 1.31 -11.36
CA LEU A 5 10.12 1.38 -10.10
C LEU A 5 10.90 0.76 -8.94
N VAL A 6 11.54 -0.39 -9.14
CA VAL A 6 12.36 -1.03 -8.11
C VAL A 6 13.55 -0.15 -7.72
N ASP A 7 14.26 0.39 -8.71
CA ASP A 7 15.43 1.22 -8.50
C ASP A 7 15.05 2.51 -7.78
N GLY A 8 13.98 3.17 -8.23
CA GLY A 8 13.46 4.40 -7.61
C GLY A 8 13.01 4.19 -6.16
N LEU A 9 12.26 3.11 -5.87
CA LEU A 9 11.83 2.82 -4.50
C LEU A 9 13.00 2.40 -3.60
N THR A 10 13.97 1.65 -4.12
CA THR A 10 15.14 1.19 -3.34
C THR A 10 16.08 2.35 -2.99
N ALA A 11 16.09 3.43 -3.78
CA ALA A 11 16.88 4.62 -3.52
C ALA A 11 16.34 5.48 -2.36
N ILE A 12 15.09 5.27 -1.93
CA ILE A 12 14.46 6.05 -0.86
C ILE A 12 14.81 5.40 0.49
N SER A 13 15.47 6.17 1.36
CA SER A 13 15.78 5.72 2.72
C SER A 13 14.49 5.43 3.51
N GLY A 14 14.40 4.30 4.19
CA GLY A 14 13.18 3.88 4.91
C GLY A 14 12.12 3.20 4.03
N VAL A 15 12.38 3.02 2.72
CA VAL A 15 11.55 2.17 1.86
C VAL A 15 12.24 0.83 1.67
N ARG A 16 11.49 -0.26 1.86
CA ARG A 16 11.97 -1.62 1.65
C ARG A 16 11.18 -2.31 0.56
N VAL A 17 11.83 -2.63 -0.56
CA VAL A 17 11.26 -3.48 -1.61
C VAL A 17 11.43 -4.96 -1.23
N HIS A 18 10.34 -5.71 -1.26
CA HIS A 18 10.30 -7.11 -0.85
C HIS A 18 10.39 -8.07 -2.03
N ARG A 19 11.11 -9.18 -1.83
CA ARG A 19 11.22 -10.27 -2.81
C ARG A 19 11.00 -11.60 -2.11
N ALA A 20 10.08 -12.40 -2.64
CA ALA A 20 9.82 -13.76 -2.13
C ALA A 20 10.88 -14.78 -2.57
N PHE A 21 11.47 -14.56 -3.75
CA PHE A 21 12.46 -15.44 -4.37
C PHE A 21 13.65 -14.58 -4.82
N THR A 22 14.85 -14.92 -4.38
CA THR A 22 16.09 -14.20 -4.73
C THR A 22 16.75 -14.73 -6.00
N ASP A 23 16.39 -15.94 -6.41
CA ASP A 23 16.94 -16.69 -7.54
C ASP A 23 16.02 -16.68 -8.77
N ALA A 24 14.90 -15.96 -8.71
CA ALA A 24 13.98 -15.85 -9.84
C ALA A 24 14.66 -15.08 -11.01
N PRO A 25 14.74 -15.66 -12.22
CA PRO A 25 15.43 -15.05 -13.35
C PRO A 25 14.72 -13.81 -13.89
N SER A 26 13.41 -13.71 -13.66
CA SER A 26 12.60 -12.54 -13.98
C SER A 26 11.40 -12.43 -13.03
N SER A 27 10.73 -11.29 -13.04
CA SER A 27 9.52 -11.06 -12.26
C SER A 27 8.52 -10.28 -13.08
N ILE A 28 7.24 -10.57 -12.86
CA ILE A 28 6.14 -9.79 -13.44
C ILE A 28 6.19 -8.33 -12.97
N GLY A 29 5.43 -7.46 -13.62
CA GLY A 29 5.29 -6.03 -13.30
C GLY A 29 4.61 -5.73 -11.97
N VAL A 30 4.97 -6.42 -10.89
CA VAL A 30 4.42 -6.25 -9.55
C VAL A 30 5.59 -6.00 -8.60
N VAL A 31 5.50 -4.93 -7.81
CA VAL A 31 6.50 -4.55 -6.82
C VAL A 31 5.79 -4.39 -5.48
N THR A 32 6.23 -5.17 -4.49
CA THR A 32 5.74 -5.10 -3.12
C THR A 32 6.76 -4.35 -2.28
N PHE A 33 6.32 -3.37 -1.48
CA PHE A 33 7.20 -2.58 -0.63
C PHE A 33 6.52 -2.19 0.68
N THR A 34 7.33 -1.81 1.66
CA THR A 34 6.90 -1.17 2.92
C THR A 34 7.65 0.13 3.12
N VAL A 35 7.06 1.00 3.94
CA VAL A 35 7.68 2.26 4.40
C VAL A 35 7.83 2.14 5.92
N ASP A 36 9.05 2.33 6.42
CA ASP A 36 9.36 2.19 7.84
C ASP A 36 8.52 3.17 8.67
N GLY A 37 7.86 2.64 9.72
CA GLY A 37 7.03 3.44 10.61
C GLY A 37 5.67 3.87 10.04
N VAL A 38 5.32 3.49 8.80
CA VAL A 38 4.05 3.88 8.17
C VAL A 38 3.22 2.65 7.85
N ALA A 39 1.97 2.62 8.32
CA ALA A 39 1.05 1.53 8.04
C ALA A 39 0.78 1.40 6.52
N PRO A 40 0.77 0.19 5.93
CA PRO A 40 0.55 0.02 4.50
C PRO A 40 -0.74 0.67 3.97
N GLY A 41 -1.82 0.59 4.75
CA GLY A 41 -3.08 1.24 4.40
C GLY A 41 -2.99 2.77 4.41
N LEU A 42 -2.18 3.36 5.29
CA LEU A 42 -1.93 4.80 5.30
C LEU A 42 -1.17 5.22 4.04
N VAL A 43 -0.14 4.46 3.64
CA VAL A 43 0.59 4.72 2.38
C VAL A 43 -0.37 4.70 1.19
N ALA A 44 -1.25 3.71 1.10
CA ALA A 44 -2.24 3.62 0.02
C ALA A 44 -3.25 4.77 0.04
N ALA A 45 -3.75 5.15 1.22
CA ALA A 45 -4.68 6.27 1.38
C ALA A 45 -4.04 7.62 1.02
N TYR A 46 -2.77 7.82 1.43
CA TYR A 46 -1.97 8.98 1.07
C TYR A 46 -1.79 9.12 -0.44
N LEU A 47 -1.27 8.05 -1.08
CA LEU A 47 -1.05 8.03 -2.53
C LEU A 47 -2.35 8.29 -3.30
N SER A 48 -3.46 7.75 -2.84
CA SER A 48 -4.76 7.94 -3.49
C SER A 48 -5.31 9.36 -3.32
N ALA A 49 -5.27 9.90 -2.10
CA ALA A 49 -5.95 11.15 -1.78
C ALA A 49 -5.17 12.39 -2.22
N GLU A 50 -3.85 12.39 -2.03
CA GLU A 50 -3.00 13.56 -2.30
C GLU A 50 -2.39 13.54 -3.71
N HIS A 51 -2.15 12.36 -4.28
CA HIS A 51 -1.45 12.22 -5.57
C HIS A 51 -2.30 11.60 -6.69
N GLY A 52 -3.49 11.08 -6.37
CA GLY A 52 -4.34 10.40 -7.35
C GLY A 52 -3.76 9.07 -7.85
N ILE A 53 -2.90 8.42 -7.04
CA ILE A 53 -2.18 7.19 -7.41
C ILE A 53 -2.84 5.98 -6.74
N GLY A 54 -3.37 5.06 -7.55
CA GLY A 54 -4.00 3.83 -7.08
C GLY A 54 -3.00 2.69 -6.87
N VAL A 55 -2.83 2.26 -5.62
CA VAL A 55 -2.08 1.04 -5.24
C VAL A 55 -2.96 0.10 -4.41
N ARG A 56 -2.47 -1.09 -4.09
CA ARG A 56 -3.16 -2.04 -3.19
C ARG A 56 -2.34 -2.26 -1.94
N ASP A 57 -2.95 -2.12 -0.77
CA ASP A 57 -2.38 -2.55 0.51
C ASP A 57 -3.00 -3.87 1.00
N GLY A 58 -2.34 -4.52 1.96
CA GLY A 58 -2.83 -5.70 2.67
C GLY A 58 -2.00 -6.97 2.45
N MET A 59 -2.64 -8.13 2.56
CA MET A 59 -2.00 -9.46 2.55
C MET A 59 -2.10 -10.20 1.20
N PHE A 60 -2.74 -9.60 0.19
CA PHE A 60 -2.83 -10.14 -1.18
C PHE A 60 -3.29 -11.61 -1.30
N CYS A 61 -4.18 -12.06 -0.40
CA CYS A 61 -4.59 -13.47 -0.29
C CYS A 61 -3.44 -14.46 -0.02
N ALA A 62 -2.28 -13.98 0.45
CA ALA A 62 -1.11 -14.77 0.78
C ALA A 62 -0.60 -14.56 2.24
N PRO A 63 -1.44 -14.62 3.30
CA PRO A 63 -0.98 -14.38 4.67
C PRO A 63 0.24 -15.21 5.12
N PRO A 64 0.36 -16.52 4.77
CA PRO A 64 1.54 -17.31 5.14
C PRO A 64 2.84 -16.80 4.52
N LEU A 65 2.78 -16.23 3.31
CA LEU A 65 3.95 -15.68 2.64
C LEU A 65 4.38 -14.38 3.31
N LEU A 66 3.45 -13.46 3.57
CA LEU A 66 3.77 -12.20 4.24
C LEU A 66 4.31 -12.45 5.66
N ALA A 67 3.77 -13.43 6.39
CA ALA A 67 4.33 -13.84 7.68
C ALA A 67 5.78 -14.32 7.56
N ARG A 68 6.12 -15.12 6.53
CA ARG A 68 7.51 -15.54 6.25
C ARG A 68 8.44 -14.38 5.90
N LEU A 69 7.90 -13.34 5.26
CA LEU A 69 8.66 -12.13 4.92
C LEU A 69 8.76 -11.12 6.08
N GLY A 70 8.19 -11.44 7.26
CA GLY A 70 8.19 -10.53 8.41
C GLY A 70 7.22 -9.36 8.26
N LEU A 71 6.13 -9.55 7.52
CA LEU A 71 5.13 -8.53 7.17
C LEU A 71 3.74 -8.88 7.74
N PRO A 72 3.59 -8.97 9.08
CA PRO A 72 2.34 -9.39 9.70
C PRO A 72 1.17 -8.44 9.41
N ASP A 73 1.46 -7.15 9.22
CA ASP A 73 0.47 -6.09 8.95
C ASP A 73 0.24 -5.85 7.44
N GLY A 74 0.83 -6.69 6.59
CA GLY A 74 0.78 -6.57 5.15
C GLY A 74 1.82 -5.64 4.56
N ALA A 75 1.62 -5.27 3.31
CA ALA A 75 2.50 -4.39 2.56
C ALA A 75 1.73 -3.60 1.50
N VAL A 76 2.42 -2.73 0.78
CA VAL A 76 1.89 -2.03 -0.40
C VAL A 76 2.36 -2.75 -1.65
N ARG A 77 1.47 -2.87 -2.63
CA ARG A 77 1.74 -3.45 -3.95
C ARG A 77 1.40 -2.45 -5.04
N ALA A 78 2.44 -2.03 -5.75
CA ALA A 78 2.31 -1.33 -7.02
C ALA A 78 2.36 -2.35 -8.17
N SER A 79 1.51 -2.18 -9.18
CA SER A 79 1.45 -3.07 -10.33
C SER A 79 1.48 -2.23 -11.61
N VAL A 80 2.50 -2.47 -12.44
CA VAL A 80 2.67 -1.82 -13.74
C VAL A 80 2.07 -2.70 -14.83
N GLY A 81 1.29 -2.09 -15.73
CA GLY A 81 0.63 -2.76 -16.85
C GLY A 81 0.98 -2.12 -18.18
N VAL A 82 0.30 -2.55 -19.24
CA VAL A 82 0.51 -2.05 -20.62
C VAL A 82 0.29 -0.53 -20.72
N GLY A 83 -0.62 0.03 -19.93
CA GLY A 83 -0.90 1.47 -19.89
C GLY A 83 0.02 2.28 -18.98
N THR A 84 0.94 1.66 -18.24
CA THR A 84 1.83 2.38 -17.32
C THR A 84 3.02 2.97 -18.09
N SER A 85 3.18 4.28 -18.00
CA SER A 85 4.31 5.00 -18.59
C SER A 85 5.43 5.26 -17.58
N SER A 86 6.62 5.62 -18.05
CA SER A 86 7.73 6.03 -17.17
C SER A 86 7.36 7.24 -16.28
N PRO A 87 6.68 8.29 -16.79
CA PRO A 87 6.18 9.37 -15.94
C PRO A 87 5.25 8.93 -14.81
N ASP A 88 4.44 7.88 -15.01
CA ASP A 88 3.58 7.34 -13.94
C ASP A 88 4.41 6.70 -12.82
N VAL A 89 5.49 6.00 -13.20
CA VAL A 89 6.45 5.42 -12.24
C VAL A 89 7.17 6.54 -11.48
N ASP A 90 7.61 7.58 -12.18
CA ASP A 90 8.30 8.72 -11.57
C ASP A 90 7.40 9.45 -10.57
N ARG A 91 6.11 9.64 -10.91
CA ARG A 91 5.11 10.21 -9.98
C ARG A 91 4.93 9.37 -8.72
N LEU A 92 4.86 8.04 -8.85
CA LEU A 92 4.75 7.14 -7.69
C LEU A 92 6.00 7.23 -6.80
N VAL A 93 7.20 7.17 -7.38
CA VAL A 93 8.46 7.25 -6.62
C VAL A 93 8.59 8.60 -5.93
N ALA A 94 8.28 9.71 -6.63
CA ALA A 94 8.31 11.04 -6.05
C ALA A 94 7.33 11.19 -4.88
N ALA A 95 6.10 10.69 -5.01
CA ALA A 95 5.09 10.72 -3.96
C ALA A 95 5.52 9.91 -2.72
N VAL A 96 6.09 8.71 -2.90
CA VAL A 96 6.61 7.91 -1.78
C VAL A 96 7.79 8.61 -1.11
N ASN A 97 8.69 9.22 -1.89
CA ASN A 97 9.81 9.98 -1.33
C ASN A 97 9.32 11.18 -0.51
N GLN A 98 8.30 11.89 -1.00
CA GLN A 98 7.68 12.99 -0.27
C GLN A 98 7.04 12.50 1.05
N LEU A 99 6.31 11.39 1.03
CA LEU A 99 5.75 10.78 2.24
C LEU A 99 6.82 10.50 3.30
N VAL A 100 7.98 9.99 2.88
CA VAL A 100 9.09 9.68 3.78
C VAL A 100 9.76 10.96 4.31
N ALA A 101 9.97 11.95 3.46
CA ALA A 101 10.71 13.16 3.81
C ALA A 101 9.89 14.16 4.64
N GLU A 102 8.60 14.29 4.34
CA GLU A 102 7.74 15.36 4.85
C GLU A 102 6.54 14.81 5.64
N GLY A 103 6.18 13.54 5.45
CA GLY A 103 4.93 12.98 5.94
C GLY A 103 3.73 13.34 5.05
N PRO A 104 2.52 12.88 5.41
CA PRO A 104 1.30 13.25 4.71
C PRO A 104 0.95 14.73 4.93
N GLY A 105 0.44 15.40 3.89
CA GLY A 105 -0.04 16.79 4.00
C GLY A 105 -1.39 16.89 4.71
N TRP A 106 -2.18 15.81 4.70
CA TRP A 106 -3.48 15.75 5.39
C TRP A 106 -3.43 14.91 6.67
N THR A 107 -4.47 15.05 7.51
CA THR A 107 -4.66 14.16 8.66
C THR A 107 -5.41 12.91 8.23
N TYR A 108 -4.94 11.75 8.70
CA TYR A 108 -5.52 10.44 8.38
C TYR A 108 -5.97 9.73 9.65
N GLY A 109 -7.08 9.01 9.55
CA GLY A 109 -7.61 8.18 10.62
C GLY A 109 -8.13 6.85 10.10
N LEU A 110 -8.36 5.91 11.02
CA LEU A 110 -9.04 4.66 10.72
C LEU A 110 -10.56 4.90 10.75
N VAL A 111 -11.19 4.86 9.58
CA VAL A 111 -12.64 4.93 9.39
C VAL A 111 -13.11 3.53 9.00
N GLU A 112 -13.89 2.89 9.88
CA GLU A 112 -14.36 1.51 9.68
C GLU A 112 -13.22 0.52 9.35
N GLY A 113 -12.09 0.66 10.05
CA GLY A 113 -10.90 -0.18 9.86
C GLY A 113 -10.06 0.16 8.63
N ARG A 114 -10.39 1.22 7.88
CA ARG A 114 -9.66 1.67 6.68
C ARG A 114 -9.01 3.01 6.92
N TRP A 115 -7.82 3.21 6.39
CA TRP A 115 -7.17 4.51 6.41
C TRP A 115 -7.86 5.45 5.41
N ALA A 116 -8.26 6.63 5.88
CA ALA A 116 -8.87 7.67 5.06
C ALA A 116 -8.51 9.07 5.60
N PRO A 117 -8.47 10.10 4.74
CA PRO A 117 -8.40 11.48 5.19
C PRO A 117 -9.52 11.80 6.19
N THR A 118 -9.19 12.48 7.30
CA THR A 118 -10.15 12.83 8.36
C THR A 118 -9.88 14.25 8.87
N PRO A 119 -10.75 15.25 8.55
CA PRO A 119 -11.85 15.17 7.60
C PRO A 119 -11.37 15.02 6.15
N ASP A 120 -12.16 14.37 5.29
CA ASP A 120 -11.86 14.31 3.85
C ASP A 120 -12.31 15.61 3.16
N PRO A 121 -11.39 16.43 2.63
CA PRO A 121 -11.74 17.71 2.03
C PRO A 121 -12.26 17.58 0.59
N ARG A 122 -12.23 16.38 0.00
CA ARG A 122 -12.59 16.18 -1.41
C ARG A 122 -14.11 16.28 -1.58
N PRO A 123 -14.59 16.98 -2.63
CA PRO A 123 -16.02 17.08 -2.88
C PRO A 123 -16.58 15.70 -3.27
N LEU A 124 -17.66 15.30 -2.58
CA LEU A 124 -18.40 14.12 -3.01
C LEU A 124 -19.19 14.45 -4.28
N PRO A 125 -19.25 13.54 -5.27
CA PRO A 125 -20.15 13.70 -6.39
C PRO A 125 -21.60 13.85 -5.91
N GLY A 126 -22.39 14.72 -6.54
CA GLY A 126 -23.78 14.94 -6.13
C GLY A 126 -24.67 13.69 -6.20
N TRP A 127 -24.25 12.67 -6.96
CA TRP A 127 -24.92 11.37 -7.05
C TRP A 127 -24.52 10.39 -5.95
N ALA A 128 -23.43 10.64 -5.22
CA ALA A 128 -22.87 9.68 -4.26
C ALA A 128 -23.73 9.52 -3.00
N GLY A 129 -24.62 10.45 -2.68
CA GLY A 129 -25.41 10.40 -1.43
C GLY A 129 -24.50 10.27 -0.18
N ALA A 130 -25.09 9.92 0.97
CA ALA A 130 -24.37 9.75 2.23
C ALA A 130 -23.56 8.43 2.32
N VAL A 131 -22.85 8.04 1.25
CA VAL A 131 -21.87 6.92 1.28
C VAL A 131 -20.46 7.41 1.67
N ALA A 132 -20.38 8.51 2.41
CA ALA A 132 -19.15 9.12 2.87
C ALA A 132 -18.38 8.15 3.77
N GLY A 133 -17.42 7.40 3.21
CA GLY A 133 -16.55 6.47 3.94
C GLY A 133 -16.17 5.17 3.22
N VAL A 134 -16.79 4.83 2.08
CA VAL A 134 -16.63 3.48 1.45
C VAL A 134 -15.57 3.35 0.35
N ALA A 135 -14.83 4.40 -0.01
CA ALA A 135 -13.76 4.27 -1.00
C ALA A 135 -12.46 3.75 -0.37
N GLY A 136 -12.26 2.43 -0.34
CA GLY A 136 -11.02 1.84 0.18
C GLY A 136 -10.95 0.31 0.10
N SER A 137 -9.75 -0.23 0.23
CA SER A 137 -9.43 -1.66 0.34
C SER A 137 -10.13 -2.31 1.54
N SER A 138 -10.51 -3.58 1.43
CA SER A 138 -11.01 -4.35 2.58
C SER A 138 -9.88 -4.56 3.57
N PRO A 139 -9.99 -4.07 4.81
CA PRO A 139 -8.91 -4.19 5.76
C PRO A 139 -8.71 -5.67 6.11
N CYS A 140 -7.45 -6.10 6.11
CA CYS A 140 -7.10 -7.38 6.72
C CYS A 140 -7.11 -7.16 8.24
N LEU A 141 -8.28 -7.29 8.85
CA LEU A 141 -8.37 -7.28 10.31
C LEU A 141 -7.52 -8.45 10.85
N PRO A 142 -6.68 -8.23 11.88
CA PRO A 142 -5.98 -9.33 12.53
C PRO A 142 -7.03 -10.36 12.96
N THR A 143 -6.90 -11.60 12.50
CA THR A 143 -7.69 -12.70 13.05
C THR A 143 -7.33 -12.82 14.52
N GLU A 144 -8.25 -12.49 15.42
CA GLU A 144 -8.17 -12.95 16.80
C GLU A 144 -7.98 -14.47 16.75
N ARG A 145 -6.82 -14.93 17.23
CA ARG A 145 -6.52 -16.37 17.27
C ARG A 145 -7.48 -17.02 18.27
N ALA A 146 -8.64 -17.47 17.79
CA ALA A 146 -9.40 -18.49 18.49
C ALA A 146 -8.49 -19.73 18.57
N GLY A 147 -7.99 -20.02 19.77
CA GLY A 147 -7.12 -21.15 20.04
C GLY A 147 -7.78 -22.45 19.61
N VAL A 148 -7.26 -23.07 18.55
CA VAL A 148 -7.57 -24.47 18.24
C VAL A 148 -6.73 -25.31 19.20
N PRO A 149 -7.34 -26.09 20.12
CA PRO A 149 -6.58 -26.97 20.98
C PRO A 149 -5.96 -28.08 20.12
N VAL A 150 -4.62 -28.13 20.09
CA VAL A 150 -3.88 -29.24 19.51
C VAL A 150 -3.83 -30.36 20.55
N THR A 151 -4.70 -31.36 20.40
CA THR A 151 -4.57 -32.62 21.13
C THR A 151 -3.37 -33.40 20.59
N ARG A 152 -2.52 -33.83 21.51
CA ARG A 152 -1.28 -34.58 21.28
C ARG A 152 -1.54 -36.02 20.86
#